data_AF-A0A971YPX6-F1
#
_entry.id   AF-A0A971YPX6-F1
#
_cell.length_a   1.000
_cell.length_b   1.000
_cell.length_c   1.000
_cell.angle_alpha   90.00
_cell.angle_beta   90.00
_cell.angle_gamma   90.00
#
_symmetry.space_group_name_H-M   'P 1'
#
loop_
_entity.id
_entity.type
_entity.pdbx_description
1 polymer ?
#
loop_
_entity_poly.entity_id
_entity_poly.type
_entity_poly.pdbx_seq_one_letter_code
_entity_poly.pdbx_strand_id
1 'polypeptide(L)'
;GWDYELDYHLRLQELLTEFGGTAALPVESRHIAAHVWDEITQPNPRLSPDTSLAECFPLCARLVLGEPRLRQLNDHLVKIEISLVRYELPGSTAPSGLDLISYWAVDWDYNGSTFQSRWQGVGVFNRKAPGVPCVATGIVATKSKRTVAVRVCDLFGQETGSTVQLGS
;
A
#
# COMPACT_ATOMS: atom_id res chain seq x y z
N GLY A 1 -10.78 15.24 -6.34
CA GLY A 1 -10.28 14.10 -7.12
C GLY A 1 -8.79 14.31 -7.27
N TRP A 2 -7.99 13.29 -7.03
CA TRP A 2 -6.55 13.36 -7.20
C TRP A 2 -6.24 12.88 -8.62
N ASP A 3 -5.65 13.74 -9.44
CA ASP A 3 -5.25 13.38 -10.81
C ASP A 3 -4.00 12.50 -10.76
N TYR A 4 -4.21 11.23 -11.06
CA TYR A 4 -3.14 10.32 -11.43
C TYR A 4 -3.19 10.14 -12.95
N GLU A 5 -2.32 10.80 -13.70
CA GLU A 5 -1.89 10.28 -15.00
C GLU A 5 -0.59 9.51 -14.79
N LEU A 6 -0.70 8.34 -14.15
CA LEU A 6 0.36 7.35 -14.22
C LEU A 6 0.09 6.49 -15.45
N ASP A 7 0.61 6.91 -16.60
CA ASP A 7 0.48 6.17 -17.84
C ASP A 7 1.41 4.95 -17.79
N TYR A 8 0.94 3.91 -17.07
CA TYR A 8 1.68 2.69 -16.77
C TYR A 8 2.30 2.08 -18.02
N HIS A 9 1.61 2.23 -19.15
CA HIS A 9 2.06 1.71 -20.43
C HIS A 9 3.34 2.42 -20.94
N LEU A 10 3.43 3.74 -20.79
CA LEU A 10 4.60 4.55 -21.18
C LEU A 10 5.79 4.23 -20.28
N ARG A 11 5.58 4.14 -18.95
CA ARG A 11 6.66 3.83 -18.02
C ARG A 11 7.23 2.42 -18.22
N LEU A 12 6.37 1.45 -18.56
CA LEU A 12 6.79 0.09 -18.89
C LEU A 12 7.60 0.06 -20.20
N GLN A 13 7.20 0.84 -21.21
CA GLN A 13 7.92 0.97 -22.47
C GLN A 13 9.30 1.60 -22.30
N GLU A 14 9.41 2.64 -21.47
CA GLU A 14 10.69 3.27 -21.12
C GLU A 14 11.65 2.24 -20.50
N LEU A 15 11.17 1.46 -19.52
CA LEU A 15 11.97 0.43 -18.85
C LEU A 15 12.37 -0.71 -19.80
N LEU A 16 11.47 -1.16 -20.67
CA LEU A 16 11.80 -2.19 -21.67
C LEU A 16 12.86 -1.71 -22.68
N THR A 17 12.82 -0.42 -23.00
CA THR A 17 13.79 0.24 -23.89
C THR A 17 15.14 0.45 -23.20
N GLU A 18 15.13 0.92 -21.96
CA GLU A 18 16.33 1.21 -21.15
C GLU A 18 17.12 -0.07 -20.82
N PHE A 19 16.43 -1.18 -20.59
CA PHE A 19 17.06 -2.46 -20.24
C PHE A 19 17.22 -3.42 -21.44
N GLY A 20 16.94 -2.97 -22.67
CA GLY A 20 17.17 -3.72 -23.91
C GLY A 20 16.44 -5.07 -24.00
N GLY A 21 15.38 -5.25 -23.22
CA GLY A 21 14.75 -6.55 -23.00
C GLY A 21 13.38 -6.64 -23.63
N THR A 22 13.19 -7.59 -24.56
CA THR A 22 11.89 -8.21 -24.83
C THR A 22 11.51 -9.11 -23.64
N ALA A 23 11.32 -8.52 -22.47
CA ALA A 23 10.82 -9.25 -21.32
C ALA A 23 9.30 -9.45 -21.52
N ALA A 24 8.93 -10.57 -22.16
CA ALA A 24 7.60 -11.13 -22.00
C ALA A 24 7.47 -11.52 -20.52
N LEU A 25 7.00 -10.59 -19.69
CA LEU A 25 6.63 -10.89 -18.32
C LEU A 25 5.43 -11.85 -18.41
N PRO A 26 5.56 -13.13 -18.02
CA PRO A 26 4.44 -14.03 -18.05
C PRO A 26 3.39 -13.49 -17.08
N VAL A 27 2.22 -13.13 -17.62
CA VAL A 27 1.04 -12.81 -16.82
C VAL A 27 0.55 -14.14 -16.25
N GLU A 28 1.03 -14.49 -15.06
CA GLU A 28 0.51 -15.62 -14.31
C GLU A 28 -0.82 -15.20 -13.68
N SER A 29 -1.94 -15.78 -14.15
CA SER A 29 -3.19 -15.73 -13.41
C SER A 29 -3.02 -16.54 -12.12
N ARG A 30 -3.23 -15.88 -10.96
CA ARG A 30 -3.05 -16.51 -9.65
C ARG A 30 -4.39 -16.76 -8.98
N HIS A 31 -4.53 -17.99 -8.49
CA HIS A 31 -5.72 -18.46 -7.79
C HIS A 31 -5.63 -18.01 -6.32
N ILE A 32 -6.52 -17.12 -5.89
CA ILE A 32 -6.72 -16.81 -4.47
C ILE A 32 -7.16 -18.10 -3.77
N ALA A 33 -6.58 -18.40 -2.61
CA ALA A 33 -6.91 -19.61 -1.86
C ALA A 33 -8.39 -19.57 -1.42
N ALA A 34 -9.10 -20.69 -1.55
CA ALA A 34 -10.55 -20.75 -1.33
C ALA A 34 -10.98 -20.19 0.04
N HIS A 35 -10.23 -20.49 1.12
CA HIS A 35 -10.54 -19.98 2.45
C HIS A 35 -10.44 -18.45 2.58
N VAL A 36 -9.53 -17.82 1.83
CA VAL A 36 -9.41 -16.34 1.76
C VAL A 36 -10.63 -15.78 1.02
N TRP A 37 -11.07 -16.45 -0.04
CA TRP A 37 -12.31 -16.10 -0.74
C TRP A 37 -13.54 -16.26 0.17
N ASP A 38 -13.62 -17.35 0.94
CA ASP A 38 -14.73 -17.65 1.84
C ASP A 38 -14.82 -16.63 3.00
N GLU A 39 -13.69 -16.15 3.52
CA GLU A 39 -13.67 -15.07 4.53
C GLU A 39 -14.12 -13.71 3.99
N ILE A 40 -13.90 -13.45 2.70
CA ILE A 40 -14.19 -12.16 2.04
C ILE A 40 -15.61 -12.12 1.47
N THR A 41 -16.15 -13.26 1.05
CA THR A 41 -17.49 -13.39 0.46
C THR A 41 -18.58 -13.73 1.47
N GLN A 42 -18.21 -14.01 2.73
CA GLN A 42 -19.19 -14.17 3.79
C GLN A 42 -20.02 -12.88 3.92
N PRO A 43 -21.36 -12.98 3.83
CA PRO A 43 -22.21 -11.81 3.94
C PRO A 43 -22.03 -11.20 5.33
N ASN A 44 -21.64 -9.93 5.37
CA ASN A 44 -21.50 -9.20 6.62
C ASN A 44 -22.90 -9.11 7.28
N PRO A 45 -23.09 -9.64 8.50
CA PRO A 45 -24.39 -9.63 9.17
C PRO A 45 -24.89 -8.21 9.52
N ARG A 46 -24.08 -7.16 9.29
CA ARG A 46 -24.45 -5.75 9.44
C ARG A 46 -24.92 -5.08 8.14
N LEU A 47 -24.82 -5.74 6.99
CA LEU A 47 -25.25 -5.22 5.70
C LEU A 47 -26.50 -5.98 5.25
N SER A 48 -27.57 -5.27 4.88
CA SER A 48 -28.78 -5.90 4.37
C SER A 48 -28.56 -6.45 2.96
N PRO A 49 -29.26 -7.53 2.54
CA PRO A 49 -29.17 -8.09 1.20
C PRO A 49 -29.52 -7.10 0.08
N ASP A 50 -30.26 -6.03 0.42
CA ASP A 50 -30.78 -5.04 -0.52
C ASP A 50 -29.87 -3.80 -0.66
N THR A 51 -28.72 -3.77 0.01
CA THR A 51 -27.77 -2.65 -0.08
C THR A 51 -27.12 -2.64 -1.46
N SER A 52 -27.32 -1.55 -2.21
CA SER A 52 -26.74 -1.44 -3.55
C SER A 52 -25.21 -1.43 -3.49
N LEU A 53 -24.53 -1.94 -4.52
CA LEU A 53 -23.06 -1.84 -4.62
C LEU A 53 -22.56 -0.41 -4.39
N ALA A 54 -23.34 0.60 -4.79
CA ALA A 54 -23.10 2.03 -4.59
C ALA A 54 -23.15 2.48 -3.11
N GLU A 55 -23.96 1.84 -2.28
CA GLU A 55 -24.05 2.09 -0.83
C GLU A 55 -22.97 1.35 -0.03
N CYS A 56 -22.27 0.39 -0.65
CA CYS A 56 -21.04 -0.19 -0.10
C CYS A 56 -19.81 0.74 -0.26
N PHE A 57 -19.87 1.79 -1.10
CA PHE A 57 -18.73 2.67 -1.38
C PHE A 57 -18.23 3.59 -0.23
N PRO A 58 -18.96 3.90 0.86
CA PRO A 58 -18.38 4.60 2.00
C PRO A 58 -17.77 3.64 3.04
N LEU A 59 -17.60 2.36 2.72
CA LEU A 59 -16.79 1.43 3.50
C LEU A 59 -15.29 1.64 3.15
N CYS A 60 -14.80 2.86 3.32
CA CYS A 60 -13.40 3.18 3.04
C CYS A 60 -12.49 2.34 3.92
N ALA A 61 -11.63 1.52 3.30
CA ALA A 61 -10.66 0.73 4.03
C ALA A 61 -9.78 1.62 4.93
N ARG A 62 -9.53 1.17 6.16
CA ARG A 62 -8.74 1.93 7.14
C ARG A 62 -7.33 1.35 7.24
N LEU A 63 -6.34 2.21 7.12
CA LEU A 63 -4.94 1.85 7.31
C LEU A 63 -4.43 2.31 8.68
N VAL A 64 -3.90 1.36 9.45
CA VAL A 64 -3.23 1.62 10.73
C VAL A 64 -1.72 1.40 10.56
N LEU A 65 -0.98 2.49 10.75
CA LEU A 65 0.48 2.47 10.76
C LEU A 65 1.00 2.19 12.18
N GLY A 66 2.14 1.54 12.27
CA GLY A 66 2.89 1.43 13.51
C GLY A 66 3.57 2.75 13.87
N GLU A 67 4.01 2.86 15.12
CA GLU A 67 4.78 4.02 15.56
C GLU A 67 6.06 4.15 14.71
N PRO A 68 6.29 5.32 14.09
CA PRO A 68 7.45 5.53 13.26
C PRO A 68 8.72 5.52 14.13
N ARG A 69 9.74 4.78 13.70
CA ARG A 69 11.03 4.76 14.39
C ARG A 69 12.04 5.63 13.65
N LEU A 70 12.69 6.51 14.40
CA LEU A 70 13.73 7.38 13.87
C LEU A 70 15.08 6.97 14.45
N ARG A 71 16.09 6.89 13.60
CA ARG A 71 17.47 6.65 13.99
C ARG A 71 18.36 7.67 13.30
N GLN A 72 18.97 8.56 14.08
CA GLN A 72 19.97 9.49 13.56
C GLN A 72 21.17 8.70 13.01
N LEU A 73 21.60 9.02 11.79
CA LEU A 73 22.79 8.44 11.18
C LEU A 73 23.98 9.39 11.29
N ASN A 74 23.76 10.66 11.02
CA ASN A 74 24.71 11.77 11.21
C ASN A 74 23.94 13.09 11.33
N ASP A 75 24.60 14.23 11.45
CA ASP A 75 23.95 15.54 11.66
C ASP A 75 22.93 15.90 10.56
N HIS A 76 23.11 15.38 9.35
CA HIS A 76 22.30 15.71 8.17
C HIS A 76 21.34 14.61 7.75
N LEU A 77 21.45 13.39 8.29
CA LEU A 77 20.67 12.23 7.85
C LEU A 77 20.02 11.49 9.01
N VAL A 78 18.75 11.15 8.81
CA VAL A 78 17.97 10.30 9.68
C VAL A 78 17.42 9.11 8.88
N LYS A 79 17.47 7.93 9.48
CA LYS A 79 16.77 6.74 9.01
C LYS A 79 15.39 6.72 9.64
N ILE A 80 14.35 6.62 8.81
CA ILE A 80 12.96 6.48 9.23
C ILE A 80 12.53 5.05 8.90
N GLU A 81 11.82 4.42 9.81
CA GLU A 81 11.15 3.14 9.64
C GLU A 81 9.66 3.30 9.92
N ILE A 82 8.82 2.87 8.98
CA ILE A 82 7.36 2.80 9.11
C ILE A 82 6.92 1.37 8.88
N SER A 83 5.94 0.93 9.67
CA SER A 83 5.35 -0.39 9.54
C SER A 83 3.84 -0.32 9.30
N LEU A 84 3.35 -1.28 8.53
CA LEU A 84 1.92 -1.57 8.41
C LEU A 84 1.53 -2.48 9.58
N VAL A 85 0.58 -2.04 10.40
CA VAL A 85 0.10 -2.82 11.56
C VAL A 85 -1.21 -3.52 11.23
N ARG A 86 -2.12 -2.80 10.59
CA ARG A 86 -3.45 -3.32 10.26
C ARG A 86 -4.03 -2.61 9.06
N TYR A 87 -4.72 -3.38 8.24
CA TYR A 87 -5.56 -2.93 7.15
C TYR A 87 -6.97 -3.47 7.41
N GLU A 88 -7.94 -2.56 7.54
CA GLU A 88 -9.31 -2.92 7.84
C GLU A 88 -10.15 -2.69 6.61
N LEU A 89 -10.45 -3.76 5.90
CA LEU A 89 -11.46 -3.77 4.86
C LEU A 89 -12.82 -4.02 5.52
N PRO A 90 -13.81 -3.12 5.39
CA PRO A 90 -15.08 -3.33 6.07
C PRO A 90 -15.80 -4.55 5.51
N GLY A 91 -16.37 -5.36 6.40
CA GLY A 91 -16.93 -6.66 6.06
C GLY A 91 -15.93 -7.81 6.06
N SER A 92 -14.61 -7.52 6.06
CA SER A 92 -13.61 -8.56 6.28
C SER A 92 -13.52 -8.93 7.76
N THR A 93 -13.41 -10.23 8.03
CA THR A 93 -13.13 -10.80 9.36
C THR A 93 -11.64 -11.05 9.59
N ALA A 94 -10.79 -10.71 8.60
CA ALA A 94 -9.36 -10.94 8.66
C ALA A 94 -8.72 -10.18 9.84
N PRO A 95 -7.93 -10.84 10.72
CA PRO A 95 -7.41 -10.24 11.95
C PRO A 95 -6.51 -9.02 11.73
N SER A 96 -5.71 -9.01 10.65
CA SER A 96 -4.81 -7.90 10.30
C SER A 96 -5.13 -7.27 8.94
N GLY A 97 -5.71 -8.03 8.01
CA GLY A 97 -5.99 -7.62 6.63
C GLY A 97 -4.76 -7.27 5.78
N LEU A 98 -3.54 -7.42 6.30
CA LEU A 98 -2.31 -7.06 5.58
C LEU A 98 -2.06 -7.95 4.37
N ASP A 99 -2.53 -9.19 4.40
CA ASP A 99 -2.45 -10.14 3.26
C ASP A 99 -3.33 -9.72 2.07
N LEU A 100 -4.25 -8.77 2.29
CA LEU A 100 -5.06 -8.19 1.22
C LEU A 100 -4.32 -7.08 0.48
N ILE A 101 -3.22 -6.56 1.02
CA ILE A 101 -2.45 -5.49 0.38
C ILE A 101 -1.65 -6.10 -0.76
N SER A 102 -1.88 -5.61 -1.98
CA SER A 102 -1.16 -6.01 -3.19
C SER A 102 0.05 -5.11 -3.45
N TYR A 103 -0.08 -3.83 -3.10
CA TYR A 103 0.91 -2.79 -3.31
C TYR A 103 0.88 -1.78 -2.18
N TRP A 104 2.04 -1.26 -1.80
CA TRP A 104 2.09 -0.03 -1.00
C TRP A 104 3.33 0.80 -1.29
N ALA A 105 3.23 2.08 -0.99
CA ALA A 105 4.25 3.07 -1.23
C ALA A 105 4.37 4.06 -0.08
N VAL A 106 5.56 4.64 0.04
CA VAL A 106 5.85 5.66 1.04
C VAL A 106 6.47 6.89 0.38
N ASP A 107 5.90 8.05 0.71
CA ASP A 107 6.49 9.36 0.50
C ASP A 107 7.06 9.87 1.81
N TRP A 108 8.39 9.83 1.94
CA TRP A 108 9.09 10.24 3.15
C TRP A 108 9.04 11.74 3.43
N ASP A 109 8.61 12.60 2.50
CA ASP A 109 8.62 14.07 2.66
C ASP A 109 7.42 14.70 1.96
N TYR A 110 6.24 14.18 2.29
CA TYR A 110 4.99 14.57 1.65
C TYR A 110 4.67 16.03 1.92
N ASN A 111 4.46 16.79 0.84
CA ASN A 111 4.22 18.23 0.90
C ASN A 111 2.73 18.62 1.02
N GLY A 112 1.84 17.64 1.16
CA GLY A 112 0.40 17.89 1.24
C GLY A 112 -0.30 18.02 -0.12
N SER A 113 0.43 17.95 -1.24
CA SER A 113 -0.12 18.09 -2.59
C SER A 113 0.14 16.86 -3.44
N THR A 114 1.41 16.58 -3.76
CA THR A 114 1.78 15.49 -4.67
C THR A 114 2.44 14.37 -3.89
N PHE A 115 1.90 13.17 -4.00
CA PHE A 115 2.50 11.99 -3.40
C PHE A 115 3.67 11.52 -4.27
N GLN A 116 4.87 11.49 -3.69
CA GLN A 116 6.08 11.00 -4.36
C GLN A 116 6.41 9.59 -3.86
N SER A 117 6.20 8.60 -4.72
CA SER A 117 6.43 7.18 -4.41
C SER A 117 7.93 6.83 -4.33
N ARG A 118 8.59 7.30 -3.27
CA ARG A 118 10.05 7.19 -3.04
C ARG A 118 10.48 5.83 -2.51
N TRP A 119 9.55 5.07 -1.96
CA TRP A 119 9.72 3.66 -1.61
C TRP A 119 8.46 2.90 -1.99
N GLN A 120 8.61 1.66 -2.43
CA GLN A 120 7.52 0.81 -2.91
C GLN A 120 7.71 -0.63 -2.45
N GLY A 121 6.62 -1.28 -2.07
CA GLY A 121 6.52 -2.68 -1.73
C GLY A 121 5.42 -3.33 -2.54
N VAL A 122 5.78 -4.32 -3.35
CA VAL A 122 4.82 -5.13 -4.13
C VAL A 122 4.75 -6.52 -3.51
N GLY A 123 3.54 -7.03 -3.32
CA GLY A 123 3.33 -8.38 -2.79
C GLY A 123 3.71 -9.42 -3.85
N VAL A 124 4.61 -10.34 -3.51
CA VAL A 124 4.88 -11.50 -4.37
C VAL A 124 4.07 -12.67 -3.84
N PHE A 125 2.87 -12.87 -4.40
CA PHE A 125 2.00 -13.98 -4.02
C PHE A 125 2.55 -15.32 -4.55
N ASN A 126 3.58 -15.89 -3.91
CA ASN A 126 3.99 -17.27 -4.15
C ASN A 126 3.95 -18.06 -2.82
N ARG A 127 3.76 -19.38 -2.89
CA ARG A 127 3.63 -20.26 -1.70
C ARG A 127 4.85 -20.26 -0.75
N LYS A 128 5.94 -19.59 -1.10
CA LYS A 128 7.24 -19.59 -0.40
C LYS A 128 7.71 -18.20 0.03
N ALA A 129 6.99 -17.12 -0.29
CA ALA A 129 7.35 -15.74 0.03
C ALA A 129 6.19 -15.06 0.76
N PRO A 130 6.44 -14.43 1.92
CA PRO A 130 5.41 -13.69 2.66
C PRO A 130 4.99 -12.48 1.83
N GLY A 131 3.71 -12.07 1.90
CA GLY A 131 3.03 -11.09 1.05
C GLY A 131 3.77 -9.76 0.78
N VAL A 132 3.15 -8.61 1.08
CA VAL A 132 3.89 -7.34 1.00
C VAL A 132 4.89 -7.23 2.16
N PRO A 133 6.08 -6.62 1.96
CA PRO A 133 6.93 -6.25 3.08
C PRO A 133 6.13 -5.32 4.01
N CYS A 134 5.99 -5.65 5.28
CA CYS A 134 5.21 -4.84 6.22
C CYS A 134 6.01 -3.69 6.85
N VAL A 135 7.27 -3.53 6.47
CA VAL A 135 8.17 -2.49 6.96
C VAL A 135 8.85 -1.81 5.79
N ALA A 136 8.82 -0.48 5.80
CA ALA A 136 9.54 0.37 4.88
C ALA A 136 10.60 1.15 5.66
N THR A 137 11.78 1.31 5.05
CA THR A 137 12.83 2.17 5.61
C THR A 137 13.31 3.17 4.57
N GLY A 138 13.46 4.43 4.98
CA GLY A 138 13.99 5.51 4.16
C GLY A 138 15.12 6.24 4.88
N ILE A 139 16.17 6.61 4.16
CA ILE A 139 17.21 7.52 4.65
C ILE A 139 16.94 8.88 4.01
N VAL A 140 16.80 9.91 4.84
CA VAL A 140 16.39 11.24 4.41
C VAL A 140 17.11 12.32 5.21
N ALA A 141 17.09 13.54 4.70
CA ALA A 141 17.68 14.69 5.40
C ALA A 141 17.03 14.94 6.77
N THR A 142 17.82 15.25 7.80
CA THR A 142 17.30 15.68 9.10
C THR A 142 16.43 16.93 8.92
N LYS A 143 15.22 16.93 9.50
CA LYS A 143 14.31 18.08 9.52
C LYS A 143 13.64 18.18 10.89
N SER A 144 13.33 19.39 11.33
CA SER A 144 12.58 19.64 12.58
C SER A 144 11.14 19.16 12.50
N LYS A 145 10.51 19.27 11.31
CA LYS A 145 9.16 18.77 11.02
C LYS A 145 9.12 18.12 9.65
N ARG A 146 8.38 17.02 9.55
CA ARG A 146 8.20 16.25 8.32
C ARG A 146 6.87 15.52 8.36
N THR A 147 6.18 15.50 7.24
CA THR A 147 5.04 14.61 7.03
C THR A 147 5.48 13.45 6.17
N VAL A 148 5.24 12.23 6.64
CA VAL A 148 5.40 11.01 5.84
C VAL A 148 4.00 10.55 5.43
N ALA A 149 3.80 10.28 4.15
CA ALA A 149 2.57 9.72 3.64
C ALA A 149 2.78 8.27 3.21
N VAL A 150 1.78 7.45 3.47
CA VAL A 150 1.73 6.04 3.07
C VAL A 150 0.48 5.83 2.24
N ARG A 151 0.61 5.12 1.13
CA ARG A 151 -0.51 4.66 0.31
C ARG A 151 -0.45 3.16 0.15
N VAL A 152 -1.59 2.50 0.23
CA VAL A 152 -1.73 1.07 0.01
C VAL A 152 -2.84 0.86 -1.02
N CYS A 153 -2.69 -0.17 -1.84
CA CYS A 153 -3.71 -0.69 -2.73
C CYS A 153 -3.93 -2.17 -2.38
N ASP A 154 -5.18 -2.57 -2.23
CA ASP A 154 -5.54 -3.95 -1.93
C ASP A 154 -5.65 -4.81 -3.21
N LEU A 155 -5.99 -6.09 -3.05
CA LEU A 155 -6.24 -7.02 -4.16
C LEU A 155 -7.51 -6.70 -4.95
N PHE A 156 -8.39 -5.85 -4.41
CA PHE A 156 -9.64 -5.42 -5.04
C PHE A 156 -9.49 -4.09 -5.77
N GLY A 157 -8.30 -3.49 -5.77
CA GLY A 157 -8.01 -2.20 -6.37
C GLY A 157 -8.46 -1.01 -5.52
N GLN A 158 -8.82 -1.21 -4.25
CA GLN A 158 -9.15 -0.11 -3.36
C GLN A 158 -7.88 0.51 -2.80
N GLU A 159 -7.76 1.82 -3.01
CA GLU A 159 -6.68 2.62 -2.45
C GLU A 159 -7.10 3.23 -1.10
N THR A 160 -6.19 3.17 -0.14
CA THR A 160 -6.29 3.98 1.08
C THR A 160 -4.92 4.50 1.47
N GLY A 161 -4.89 5.54 2.30
CA GLY A 161 -3.65 6.16 2.71
C GLY A 161 -3.72 6.70 4.13
N SER A 162 -2.55 6.92 4.70
CA SER A 162 -2.39 7.53 6.02
C SER A 162 -1.17 8.44 6.01
N THR A 163 -1.17 9.44 6.90
CA THR A 163 -0.04 10.34 7.09
C THR A 163 0.40 10.32 8.53
N VAL A 164 1.70 10.49 8.74
CA VAL A 164 2.29 10.63 10.08
C VAL A 164 3.20 11.83 10.10
N GLN A 165 3.04 12.67 11.13
CA GLN A 165 3.94 13.79 11.37
C GLN A 165 5.09 13.36 12.27
N LEU A 166 6.30 13.71 11.87
CA LEU A 166 7.54 13.42 12.59
C LEU A 166 8.20 14.74 13.00
N GLY A 167 8.69 14.77 14.24
CA GLY A 167 9.28 15.96 14.86
C GLY A 167 8.25 16.84 15.58
N SER A 168 8.74 17.71 16.47
CA SER A 168 7.96 18.58 17.37
C SER A 168 8.25 20.05 17.11
#